data_AF-A0A970FU46-F1
#
_entry.id   AF-A0A970FU46-F1
#
_cell.length_a   1.000
_cell.length_b   1.000
_cell.length_c   1.000
_cell.angle_alpha   90.00
_cell.angle_beta   90.00
_cell.angle_gamma   90.00
#
_symmetry.space_group_name_H-M   'P 1'
#
loop_
_entity.id
_entity.type
_entity.pdbx_description
1 polymer ?
#
loop_
_entity_poly.entity_id
_entity_poly.type
_entity_poly.pdbx_seq_one_letter_code
_entity_poly.pdbx_strand_id
1 'polypeptide(L)'
;MIHKLMDPPYRIKPVIDNRYLWRDEKERNLPGHPAVYYNERGEVFCYAAKDGKKRTMSCDGYERSRNSLRKKCPVKAYGIACPSHGQCPHQGGIRIPLATDPRIFTAVDRSSYKFDREYDFRTSVERVNGRLDVSFGFEQHTIRGKRKMTMQCCLALTVMLTMAIGRIEQKQPQLMRSLVTSA
;
A
#
# COMPACT_ATOMS: atom_id res chain seq x y z
N MET A 1 0.50 -12.66 7.96
CA MET A 1 1.28 -12.82 6.71
C MET A 1 1.84 -11.49 6.23
N ILE A 2 1.03 -10.42 6.15
CA ILE A 2 1.47 -9.09 5.66
C ILE A 2 2.60 -8.47 6.50
N HIS A 3 2.53 -8.49 7.83
CA HIS A 3 3.59 -7.96 8.69
C HIS A 3 4.96 -8.64 8.48
N LYS A 4 4.98 -9.94 8.18
CA LYS A 4 6.22 -10.67 7.91
C LYS A 4 6.97 -10.15 6.68
N LEU A 5 6.29 -9.48 5.76
CA LEU A 5 6.92 -8.88 4.58
C LEU A 5 7.74 -7.63 4.95
N MET A 6 7.37 -6.95 6.03
CA MET A 6 8.06 -5.74 6.47
C MET A 6 9.31 -6.04 7.32
N ASP A 7 9.35 -7.22 7.91
CA ASP A 7 10.48 -7.67 8.72
C ASP A 7 11.72 -7.92 7.84
N PRO A 8 12.93 -7.82 8.41
CA PRO A 8 14.12 -8.43 7.81
C PRO A 8 13.86 -9.93 7.57
N PRO A 9 14.20 -10.50 6.41
CA PRO A 9 15.07 -9.96 5.36
C PRO A 9 14.35 -9.15 4.27
N TYR A 10 13.02 -9.21 4.19
CA TYR A 10 12.27 -8.76 3.03
C TYR A 10 12.18 -7.24 2.92
N ARG A 11 11.92 -6.54 4.04
CA ARG A 11 11.80 -5.06 4.09
C ARG A 11 10.80 -4.49 3.06
N ILE A 12 9.80 -5.27 2.67
CA ILE A 12 8.78 -4.91 1.69
C ILE A 12 7.67 -4.15 2.41
N LYS A 13 7.33 -2.96 1.91
CA LYS A 13 6.17 -2.20 2.38
C LYS A 13 4.96 -2.58 1.52
N PRO A 14 3.96 -3.28 2.07
CA PRO A 14 2.84 -3.76 1.29
C PRO A 14 1.92 -2.61 0.88
N VAL A 15 1.68 -2.49 -0.42
CA VAL A 15 0.68 -1.59 -1.02
C VAL A 15 -0.36 -2.49 -1.69
N ILE A 16 -1.31 -2.96 -0.90
CA ILE A 16 -2.34 -3.90 -1.33
C ILE A 16 -3.66 -3.42 -0.76
N ASP A 17 -4.67 -3.29 -1.62
CA ASP A 17 -5.99 -2.86 -1.18
C ASP A 17 -6.65 -3.90 -0.27
N ASN A 18 -7.57 -3.46 0.58
CA ASN A 18 -8.29 -4.33 1.50
C ASN A 18 -9.55 -4.91 0.83
N ARG A 19 -9.87 -6.16 1.16
CA ARG A 19 -11.21 -6.69 0.96
C ARG A 19 -12.07 -6.30 2.16
N TYR A 20 -13.21 -5.67 1.91
CA TYR A 20 -14.20 -5.36 2.94
C TYR A 20 -14.88 -6.63 3.46
N LEU A 21 -14.80 -6.85 4.76
CA LEU A 21 -15.35 -8.00 5.47
C LEU A 21 -16.20 -7.60 6.68
N TRP A 22 -16.12 -6.36 7.13
CA TRP A 22 -16.98 -5.87 8.21
C TRP A 22 -18.42 -5.84 7.69
N ARG A 23 -19.35 -6.44 8.44
CA ARG A 23 -20.76 -6.55 8.04
C ARG A 23 -21.55 -5.33 8.51
N ASP A 24 -21.70 -5.20 9.83
CA ASP A 24 -22.62 -4.24 10.44
C ASP A 24 -21.89 -2.99 10.99
N GLU A 25 -20.61 -3.13 11.34
CA GLU A 25 -19.81 -2.06 11.92
C GLU A 25 -19.14 -1.21 10.83
N LYS A 26 -19.39 0.11 10.85
CA LYS A 26 -18.71 1.06 9.94
C LYS A 26 -17.40 1.59 10.51
N GLU A 27 -17.30 1.63 11.84
CA GLU A 27 -16.18 2.21 12.58
C GLU A 27 -15.95 1.45 13.87
N ARG A 28 -14.68 1.33 14.29
CA ARG A 28 -14.26 0.75 15.56
C ARG A 28 -13.46 1.76 16.35
N ASN A 29 -13.60 1.74 17.68
CA ASN A 29 -12.77 2.57 18.54
C ASN A 29 -11.31 2.11 18.45
N LEU A 30 -10.39 3.08 18.38
CA LEU A 30 -8.97 2.81 18.35
C LEU A 30 -8.47 2.49 19.78
N PRO A 31 -7.92 1.29 20.03
CA PRO A 31 -7.46 0.91 21.37
C PRO A 31 -6.47 1.91 21.96
N GLY A 32 -6.70 2.33 23.20
CA GLY A 32 -5.85 3.29 23.93
C GLY A 32 -6.05 4.76 23.56
N HIS A 33 -6.96 5.08 22.62
CA HIS A 33 -7.26 6.45 22.21
C HIS A 33 -8.77 6.74 22.31
N PRO A 34 -9.25 7.30 23.43
CA PRO A 34 -10.65 7.65 23.62
C PRO A 34 -11.16 8.60 22.53
N ALA A 35 -12.38 8.40 22.06
CA ALA A 35 -12.99 9.24 21.01
C ALA A 35 -12.23 9.26 19.66
N VAL A 36 -11.28 8.35 19.44
CA VAL A 36 -10.65 8.10 18.14
C VAL A 36 -11.16 6.78 17.58
N TYR A 37 -11.52 6.78 16.30
CA TYR A 37 -12.10 5.64 15.61
C TYR A 37 -11.40 5.42 14.29
N TYR A 38 -11.51 4.23 13.74
CA TYR A 38 -11.03 3.91 12.40
C TYR A 38 -12.05 3.03 11.68
N ASN A 39 -12.03 3.08 10.35
CA ASN A 39 -12.85 2.21 9.52
C ASN A 39 -12.00 1.15 8.81
N GLU A 40 -12.67 0.22 8.13
CA GLU A 40 -12.00 -0.84 7.41
C GLU A 40 -11.05 -0.29 6.32
N ARG A 41 -11.36 0.87 5.72
CA ARG A 41 -10.52 1.57 4.73
C ARG A 41 -9.17 2.05 5.27
N GLY A 42 -9.02 2.13 6.59
CA GLY A 42 -7.81 2.68 7.23
C GLY A 42 -7.83 4.19 7.38
N GLU A 43 -8.99 4.82 7.19
CA GLU A 43 -9.21 6.19 7.62
C GLU A 43 -9.35 6.20 9.14
N VAL A 44 -8.79 7.24 9.76
CA VAL A 44 -8.82 7.41 11.21
C VAL A 44 -9.48 8.75 11.50
N PHE A 45 -10.41 8.75 12.46
CA PHE A 45 -11.25 9.89 12.78
C PHE A 45 -11.14 10.21 14.26
N CYS A 46 -11.20 11.49 14.61
CA CYS A 46 -11.43 11.93 15.97
C CYS A 46 -12.82 12.56 16.11
N TYR A 47 -13.46 12.31 17.24
CA TYR A 47 -14.68 13.00 17.66
C TYR A 47 -14.31 14.02 18.73
N ALA A 48 -14.64 15.29 18.51
CA ALA A 48 -14.33 16.33 19.47
C ALA A 48 -15.29 16.29 20.66
N ALA A 49 -14.76 16.36 21.87
CA ALA A 49 -15.53 16.17 23.11
C ALA A 49 -16.63 17.22 23.32
N LYS A 50 -16.48 18.43 22.76
CA LYS A 50 -17.45 19.52 22.96
C LYS A 50 -18.62 19.51 21.98
N ASP A 51 -18.36 19.21 20.70
CA ASP A 51 -19.34 19.32 19.62
C ASP A 51 -19.71 17.97 19.00
N GLY A 52 -19.04 16.88 19.38
CA GLY A 52 -19.24 15.55 18.81
C GLY A 52 -18.86 15.43 17.32
N LYS A 53 -18.28 16.48 16.71
CA LYS A 53 -18.09 16.52 15.26
C LYS A 53 -16.91 15.63 14.87
N LYS A 54 -17.21 14.64 14.02
CA LYS A 54 -16.25 13.73 13.38
C LYS A 54 -15.31 14.52 12.46
N ARG A 55 -14.00 14.29 12.59
CA ARG A 55 -12.96 14.88 11.73
C ARG A 55 -11.92 13.83 11.36
N THR A 56 -11.59 13.71 10.08
CA THR A 56 -10.57 12.76 9.59
C THR A 56 -9.16 13.24 9.93
N MET A 57 -8.41 12.42 10.65
CA MET A 57 -7.01 12.67 10.99
C MET A 57 -6.12 12.49 9.77
N SER A 58 -5.12 13.35 9.63
CA SER A 58 -4.20 13.32 8.49
C SER A 58 -3.09 12.27 8.70
N CYS A 59 -2.59 11.68 7.62
CA CYS A 59 -1.38 10.86 7.65
C CYS A 59 -0.16 11.73 7.97
N ASP A 60 0.66 11.29 8.93
CA ASP A 60 1.93 11.95 9.33
C ASP A 60 3.15 11.03 9.14
N GLY A 61 2.97 9.99 8.33
CA GLY A 61 3.98 9.02 7.96
C GLY A 61 4.11 7.83 8.92
N TYR A 62 5.19 7.07 8.73
CA TYR A 62 5.47 5.83 9.44
C TYR A 62 6.72 5.97 10.31
N GLU A 63 6.61 5.63 11.59
CA GLU A 63 7.71 5.62 12.55
C GLU A 63 8.28 4.21 12.68
N ARG A 64 9.43 3.97 12.05
CA ARG A 64 10.07 2.65 11.99
C ARG A 64 10.51 2.12 13.36
N SER A 65 11.04 2.99 14.23
CA SER A 65 11.56 2.60 15.56
C SER A 65 10.48 2.01 16.47
N ARG A 66 9.22 2.46 16.29
CA ARG A 66 8.06 2.00 17.08
C ARG A 66 7.08 1.16 16.28
N ASN A 67 7.43 0.80 15.04
CA ASN A 67 6.56 0.09 14.10
C ASN A 67 5.10 0.62 14.13
N SER A 68 4.95 1.94 13.96
CA SER A 68 3.68 2.63 14.17
C SER A 68 3.40 3.64 13.05
N LEU A 69 2.13 3.74 12.63
CA LEU A 69 1.65 4.86 11.82
C LEU A 69 1.43 6.08 12.70
N ARG A 70 1.77 7.26 12.18
CA ARG A 70 1.48 8.54 12.83
C ARG A 70 0.28 9.19 12.15
N LYS A 71 -0.64 9.69 12.97
CA LYS A 71 -1.78 10.49 12.51
C LYS A 71 -1.72 11.86 13.17
N LYS A 72 -1.87 12.92 12.39
CA LYS A 72 -1.84 14.30 12.86
C LYS A 72 -3.24 14.82 13.13
N CYS A 73 -3.36 15.65 14.17
CA CYS A 73 -4.61 16.35 14.48
C CYS A 73 -5.05 17.21 13.26
N PRO A 74 -6.32 17.17 12.86
CA PRO A 74 -6.85 17.97 11.74
C PRO A 74 -6.58 19.48 11.87
N VAL A 75 -6.59 20.02 13.09
CA VAL A 75 -6.26 21.43 13.35
C VAL A 75 -4.83 21.74 12.91
N LYS A 76 -3.87 20.86 13.24
CA LYS A 76 -2.45 21.04 12.89
C LYS A 76 -2.12 20.64 11.45
N ALA A 77 -2.94 19.78 10.84
CA ALA A 77 -2.71 19.31 9.47
C ALA A 77 -3.36 20.24 8.43
N TYR A 78 -4.59 20.70 8.70
CA TYR A 78 -5.42 21.42 7.74
C TYR A 78 -5.77 22.84 8.19
N GLY A 79 -5.38 23.26 9.40
CA GLY A 79 -5.67 24.61 9.92
C GLY A 79 -7.13 24.83 10.34
N ILE A 80 -7.92 23.77 10.49
CA ILE A 80 -9.34 23.89 10.83
C ILE A 80 -9.55 24.25 12.31
N ALA A 81 -10.64 24.96 12.63
CA ALA A 81 -11.02 25.25 14.01
C ALA A 81 -11.66 24.03 14.70
N CYS A 82 -11.25 23.74 15.94
CA CYS A 82 -11.84 22.72 16.79
C CYS A 82 -12.03 23.27 18.22
N PRO A 83 -13.27 23.29 18.76
CA PRO A 83 -13.54 23.82 20.11
C PRO A 83 -12.82 23.05 21.24
N SER A 84 -12.44 21.80 20.98
CA SER A 84 -11.71 20.95 21.93
C SER A 84 -10.19 21.08 21.81
N HIS A 85 -9.67 21.84 20.85
CA HIS A 85 -8.22 22.08 20.72
C HIS A 85 -7.68 22.83 21.94
N GLY A 86 -6.46 22.52 22.40
CA GLY A 86 -5.88 22.99 23.66
C GLY A 86 -6.09 22.02 24.82
N GLN A 87 -7.29 21.44 24.93
CA GLN A 87 -7.67 20.47 25.98
C GLN A 87 -7.68 19.02 25.48
N CYS A 88 -7.67 18.80 24.17
CA CYS A 88 -7.73 17.46 23.58
C CYS A 88 -6.40 16.70 23.80
N PRO A 89 -6.44 15.47 24.37
CA PRO A 89 -5.22 14.68 24.58
C PRO A 89 -4.52 14.30 23.26
N HIS A 90 -5.27 14.24 22.15
CA HIS A 90 -4.77 13.87 20.82
C HIS A 90 -4.32 15.07 19.96
N GLN A 91 -4.24 16.28 20.53
CA GLN A 91 -3.84 17.50 19.79
C GLN A 91 -2.42 17.45 19.22
N GLY A 92 -1.54 16.63 19.82
CA GLY A 92 -0.19 16.36 19.32
C GLY A 92 -0.16 15.45 18.08
N GLY A 93 -1.27 14.81 17.75
CA GLY A 93 -1.29 13.61 16.91
C GLY A 93 -1.14 12.35 17.75
N ILE A 94 -1.34 11.21 17.11
CA ILE A 94 -1.34 9.89 17.73
C ILE A 94 -0.42 8.93 16.98
N ARG A 95 -0.02 7.88 17.68
CA ARG A 95 0.73 6.74 17.11
C ARG A 95 -0.15 5.51 17.20
N ILE A 96 -0.25 4.81 16.07
CA ILE A 96 -1.03 3.60 15.90
C ILE A 96 -0.06 2.46 15.60
N PRO A 97 0.18 1.54 16.55
CA PRO A 97 0.98 0.35 16.28
C PRO A 97 0.40 -0.43 15.10
N LEU A 98 1.25 -0.90 14.17
CA LEU A 98 0.75 -1.72 13.06
C LEU A 98 0.11 -3.04 13.54
N ALA A 99 0.47 -3.49 14.74
CA ALA A 99 -0.12 -4.66 15.39
C ALA A 99 -1.61 -4.47 15.76
N THR A 100 -2.12 -3.23 15.84
CA THR A 100 -3.53 -2.95 16.18
C THR A 100 -4.48 -3.60 15.18
N ASP A 101 -4.20 -3.45 13.88
CA ASP A 101 -4.86 -4.23 12.83
C ASP A 101 -3.90 -4.35 11.64
N PRO A 102 -3.23 -5.50 11.47
CA PRO A 102 -2.26 -5.74 10.40
C PRO A 102 -2.78 -5.60 8.97
N ARG A 103 -4.09 -5.69 8.77
CA ARG A 103 -4.70 -5.63 7.44
C ARG A 103 -4.98 -4.18 7.06
N ILE A 104 -5.33 -3.37 8.05
CA ILE A 104 -5.71 -1.97 7.87
C ILE A 104 -4.46 -1.07 8.00
N PHE A 105 -3.70 -1.23 9.07
CA PHE A 105 -2.53 -0.41 9.36
C PHE A 105 -1.25 -1.08 8.86
N THR A 106 -0.67 -0.52 7.80
CA THR A 106 0.62 -0.94 7.22
C THR A 106 1.61 0.23 7.23
N ALA A 107 2.87 0.00 6.82
CA ALA A 107 3.87 1.09 6.73
C ALA A 107 3.51 2.22 5.74
N VAL A 108 2.60 1.97 4.80
CA VAL A 108 2.07 3.00 3.89
C VAL A 108 0.62 3.19 4.26
N ASP A 109 0.33 4.31 4.91
CA ASP A 109 -1.01 4.66 5.33
C ASP A 109 -1.97 4.68 4.13
N ARG A 110 -3.06 3.90 4.21
CA ARG A 110 -4.07 3.77 3.16
C ARG A 110 -4.71 5.09 2.76
N SER A 111 -4.84 6.02 3.71
CA SER A 111 -5.42 7.35 3.48
C SER A 111 -4.43 8.37 2.90
N SER A 112 -3.19 7.95 2.59
CA SER A 112 -2.16 8.85 2.09
C SER A 112 -2.13 8.88 0.57
N TYR A 113 -1.82 10.05 0.00
CA TYR A 113 -1.52 10.20 -1.42
C TYR A 113 -0.38 9.29 -1.91
N LYS A 114 0.49 8.87 -1.00
CA LYS A 114 1.52 7.88 -1.32
C LYS A 114 0.89 6.53 -1.65
N PHE A 115 -0.09 6.08 -0.87
CA PHE A 115 -0.76 4.81 -1.15
C PHE A 115 -1.39 4.82 -2.54
N ASP A 116 -2.14 5.87 -2.87
CA ASP A 116 -2.80 6.01 -4.17
C ASP A 116 -1.78 5.94 -5.32
N ARG A 117 -0.74 6.78 -5.25
CA ARG A 117 0.31 6.81 -6.28
C ARG A 117 1.02 5.48 -6.47
N GLU A 118 1.35 4.78 -5.38
CA GLU A 118 2.02 3.48 -5.46
C GLU A 118 1.05 2.39 -5.97
N TYR A 119 -0.23 2.47 -5.62
CA TYR A 119 -1.26 1.52 -6.03
C TYR A 119 -1.64 1.67 -7.51
N ASP A 120 -1.55 2.87 -8.09
CA ASP A 120 -1.77 3.11 -9.52
C ASP A 120 -0.82 2.30 -10.42
N PHE A 121 0.37 1.92 -9.93
CA PHE A 121 1.29 1.04 -10.65
C PHE A 121 0.80 -0.41 -10.77
N ARG A 122 -0.29 -0.80 -10.10
CA ARG A 122 -0.88 -2.15 -10.18
C ARG A 122 -1.13 -2.58 -11.64
N THR A 123 -1.65 -1.68 -12.46
CA THR A 123 -1.91 -1.96 -13.88
C THR A 123 -0.64 -2.31 -14.65
N SER A 124 0.50 -1.72 -14.28
CA SER A 124 1.80 -2.05 -14.89
C SER A 124 2.26 -3.45 -14.47
N VAL A 125 2.05 -3.83 -13.21
CA VAL A 125 2.33 -5.19 -12.71
C VAL A 125 1.44 -6.22 -13.41
N GLU A 126 0.14 -5.93 -13.55
CA GLU A 126 -0.82 -6.79 -14.27
C GLU A 126 -0.40 -7.01 -15.73
N ARG A 127 0.09 -5.99 -16.43
CA ARG A 127 0.63 -6.13 -17.80
C ARG A 127 1.86 -7.03 -17.85
N VAL A 128 2.77 -6.94 -16.88
CA VAL A 128 3.93 -7.84 -16.81
C VAL A 128 3.47 -9.29 -16.59
N ASN A 129 2.53 -9.50 -15.69
CA ASN A 129 1.96 -10.83 -15.44
C ASN A 129 1.26 -11.39 -16.69
N GLY A 130 0.46 -10.58 -17.39
CA GLY A 130 -0.18 -11.01 -18.64
C GLY A 130 0.83 -11.38 -19.74
N ARG A 131 1.98 -10.69 -19.81
CA ARG A 131 3.06 -11.07 -20.74
C ARG A 131 3.72 -12.39 -20.35
N LEU A 132 3.99 -12.59 -19.06
CA LEU A 132 4.53 -13.86 -18.58
C LEU A 132 3.58 -15.02 -18.88
N ASP A 133 2.29 -14.82 -18.66
CA ASP A 133 1.28 -15.85 -18.82
C ASP A 133 1.04 -16.19 -20.31
N VAL A 134 0.70 -15.18 -21.12
CA VAL A 134 0.32 -15.35 -22.53
C VAL A 134 1.53 -15.37 -23.45
N SER A 135 2.40 -14.35 -23.40
CA SER A 135 3.48 -14.20 -24.39
C SER A 135 4.63 -15.19 -24.20
N PHE A 136 4.92 -15.58 -22.97
CA PHE A 136 5.88 -16.64 -22.66
C PHE A 136 5.21 -18.02 -22.49
N GLY A 137 3.89 -18.10 -22.68
CA GLY A 137 3.14 -19.36 -22.72
C GLY A 137 3.07 -20.10 -21.39
N PHE A 138 3.25 -19.43 -20.25
CA PHE A 138 3.14 -20.07 -18.94
C PHE A 138 1.71 -20.45 -18.55
N GLU A 139 0.71 -19.89 -19.25
CA GLU A 139 -0.67 -20.37 -19.20
C GLU A 139 -0.78 -21.83 -19.69
N GLN A 140 0.13 -22.25 -20.57
CA GLN A 140 0.23 -23.64 -21.01
C GLN A 140 1.04 -24.41 -19.97
N HIS A 141 0.34 -25.14 -19.10
CA HIS A 141 0.91 -25.84 -17.94
C HIS A 141 1.74 -27.09 -18.31
N THR A 142 2.75 -26.91 -19.15
CA THR A 142 3.68 -27.93 -19.63
C THR A 142 4.86 -28.14 -18.68
N ILE A 143 5.20 -27.12 -17.88
CA ILE A 143 6.34 -27.15 -16.95
C ILE A 143 5.91 -27.78 -15.62
N ARG A 144 6.48 -28.94 -15.28
CA ARG A 144 6.28 -29.61 -13.99
C ARG A 144 7.43 -29.32 -13.02
N GLY A 145 7.07 -28.83 -11.83
CA GLY A 145 7.99 -28.65 -10.70
C GLY A 145 8.38 -27.19 -10.44
N LYS A 146 8.27 -26.78 -9.18
CA LYS A 146 8.48 -25.39 -8.74
C LYS A 146 9.84 -24.84 -9.15
N ARG A 147 10.92 -25.62 -9.01
CA ARG A 147 12.28 -25.18 -9.37
C ARG A 147 12.41 -24.84 -10.86
N LYS A 148 11.84 -25.66 -11.75
CA LYS A 148 11.84 -25.42 -13.20
C LYS A 148 11.04 -24.17 -13.53
N MET A 149 9.83 -24.04 -12.94
CA MET A 149 8.99 -22.87 -13.13
C MET A 149 9.67 -21.58 -12.66
N THR A 150 10.31 -21.59 -11.48
CA THR A 150 11.06 -20.44 -10.98
C THR A 150 12.18 -20.03 -11.93
N MET A 151 12.96 -20.99 -12.45
CA MET A 151 14.04 -20.69 -13.39
C MET A 151 13.51 -20.09 -14.69
N GLN A 152 12.42 -20.65 -15.24
CA GLN A 152 11.78 -20.14 -16.47
C GLN A 152 11.20 -18.73 -16.27
N CYS A 153 10.52 -18.46 -15.16
CA CYS A 153 10.05 -17.10 -14.82
C CYS A 153 11.20 -16.11 -14.70
N CYS A 154 12.30 -16.46 -14.03
CA CYS A 154 13.47 -15.60 -13.90
C CYS A 154 14.08 -15.29 -15.27
N LEU A 155 14.19 -16.29 -16.16
CA LEU A 155 14.70 -16.11 -17.50
C LEU A 155 13.78 -15.20 -18.32
N ALA A 156 12.46 -15.43 -18.31
CA ALA A 156 11.49 -14.60 -19.02
C ALA A 156 11.52 -13.13 -18.57
N LEU A 157 11.58 -12.89 -17.26
CA LEU A 157 11.72 -11.54 -16.69
C LEU A 157 13.03 -10.86 -17.12
N THR A 158 14.13 -11.61 -17.13
CA THR A 158 15.44 -11.09 -17.56
C THR A 158 15.42 -10.72 -19.04
N VAL A 159 14.88 -11.59 -19.90
CA VAL A 159 14.73 -11.35 -21.34
C VAL A 159 13.85 -10.12 -21.61
N MET A 160 12.74 -9.96 -20.89
CA MET A 160 11.90 -8.76 -21.05
C MET A 160 12.65 -7.47 -20.72
N LEU A 161 13.49 -7.47 -19.69
CA LEU A 161 14.30 -6.31 -19.32
C LEU A 161 15.41 -6.04 -20.34
N THR A 162 16.15 -7.06 -20.77
CA THR A 162 17.24 -6.90 -21.74
C THR A 162 16.72 -6.44 -23.10
N MET A 163 15.58 -6.96 -23.55
CA MET A 163 14.93 -6.49 -24.79
C MET A 163 14.50 -5.02 -24.69
N ALA A 164 13.91 -4.61 -23.55
CA ALA A 164 13.51 -3.23 -23.36
C ALA A 164 14.72 -2.28 -23.40
N ILE A 165 15.81 -2.63 -22.70
CA ILE A 165 17.05 -1.85 -22.69
C ILE A 165 17.65 -1.77 -24.09
N GLY A 166 17.83 -2.91 -24.79
CA GLY A 166 18.43 -2.93 -26.12
C GLY A 166 17.65 -2.11 -27.15
N ARG A 167 16.32 -2.10 -27.09
CA ARG A 167 15.48 -1.26 -27.96
C ARG A 167 15.60 0.23 -27.65
N ILE A 168 15.73 0.60 -26.37
CA ILE A 168 15.95 1.99 -25.97
C ILE A 168 17.32 2.47 -26.48
N GLU A 169 18.37 1.65 -26.33
CA GLU A 169 19.72 1.95 -26.83
C GLU A 169 19.76 2.10 -28.36
N GLN A 170 18.97 1.30 -29.08
CA GLN A 170 18.79 1.42 -30.54
C GLN A 170 17.88 2.58 -30.97
N LYS A 171 17.44 3.44 -30.04
CA LYS A 171 16.50 4.55 -30.28
C LYS A 171 15.15 4.09 -30.87
N GLN A 172 14.69 2.90 -30.49
CA GLN A 172 13.41 2.31 -30.88
C GLN A 172 12.48 2.09 -29.67
N PRO A 173 12.14 3.15 -28.89
CA PRO A 173 11.33 3.00 -27.68
C PRO A 173 9.95 2.39 -27.94
N GLN A 174 9.37 2.62 -29.11
CA GLN A 174 8.09 2.04 -29.52
C GLN A 174 8.11 0.50 -29.58
N LEU A 175 9.29 -0.10 -29.76
CA LEU A 175 9.47 -1.55 -29.83
C LEU A 175 9.92 -2.18 -28.50
N MET A 176 10.06 -1.39 -27.43
CA MET A 176 10.61 -1.87 -26.14
C MET A 176 9.84 -3.05 -25.51
N ARG A 177 8.61 -3.31 -25.96
CA ARG A 177 7.74 -4.41 -25.49
C ARG A 177 7.51 -5.50 -26.52
N SER A 178 7.96 -5.32 -27.77
CA SER A 178 7.67 -6.26 -28.85
C SER A 178 8.54 -7.51 -28.74
N LEU A 179 7.90 -8.68 -28.81
CA LEU A 179 8.57 -9.99 -28.84
C LEU A 179 8.68 -10.56 -30.26
N VAL A 180 7.90 -10.05 -31.21
CA VAL A 180 7.72 -10.65 -32.55
C VAL A 180 8.40 -9.82 -33.63
N THR A 181 8.39 -8.49 -33.50
CA THR A 181 9.11 -7.61 -34.43
C THR A 181 10.57 -7.54 -34.00
N SER A 182 11.44 -8.31 -34.67
CA SER A 182 12.90 -8.12 -34.65
C SER A 182 13.30 -6.91 -35.51
N ALA A 183 14.46 -6.31 -35.21
CA ALA A 183 15.03 -5.22 -36.01
C ALA A 183 15.29 -5.68 -37.46
#